data_AF-A0A8H7L327-F1
#
_entry.id   AF-A0A8H7L327-F1
#
_cell.length_a   1.000
_cell.length_b   1.000
_cell.length_c   1.000
_cell.angle_alpha   90.00
_cell.angle_beta   90.00
_cell.angle_gamma   90.00
#
_symmetry.space_group_name_H-M   'P 1'
#
loop_
_entity.id
_entity.type
_entity.pdbx_description
1 polymer ?
#
loop_
_entity_poly.entity_id
_entity_poly.type
_entity_poly.pdbx_seq_one_letter_code
_entity_poly.pdbx_strand_id
1 'polypeptide(L)'
;MGDAADTMGELQDERERYLTEADFWAAHSVKGEHMTQTQILAHLATTRTAQVSQDVQDAMRFFNDDLTHPDANNYFTYKKKGCQVPLTKSTEISKKWHALLRDNQIISARWDAMCRADRVPNPVAQNT
;
A
#
# COMPACT_ATOMS: atom_id res chain seq x y z
N MET A 1 15.72 -9.51 21.07
CA MET A 1 15.04 -10.81 21.06
C MET A 1 13.64 -10.55 20.53
N GLY A 2 13.37 -10.83 19.26
CA GLY A 2 12.01 -10.81 18.72
C GLY A 2 11.43 -12.21 18.82
N ASP A 3 10.28 -12.33 19.45
CA ASP A 3 9.54 -13.57 19.70
C ASP A 3 9.37 -14.41 18.42
N ALA A 4 9.88 -15.63 18.43
CA ALA A 4 9.72 -16.60 17.34
C ALA A 4 8.24 -16.93 17.02
N ALA A 5 7.30 -16.53 17.88
CA ALA A 5 5.86 -16.68 17.65
C ALA A 5 5.31 -15.67 16.63
N ASP A 6 5.88 -14.46 16.56
CA ASP A 6 5.44 -13.39 15.64
C ASP A 6 5.82 -13.72 14.18
N THR A 7 6.97 -14.36 13.99
CA THR A 7 7.48 -14.73 12.65
C THR A 7 6.84 -15.99 12.08
N MET A 8 6.37 -16.91 12.93
CA MET A 8 5.67 -18.13 12.49
C MET A 8 4.25 -17.82 12.01
N GLY A 9 3.54 -16.91 12.69
CA GLY A 9 2.21 -16.45 12.29
C GLY A 9 2.22 -15.72 10.95
N GLU A 10 3.24 -14.90 10.69
CA GLU A 10 3.35 -14.15 9.42
C GLU A 10 3.55 -15.05 8.19
N LEU A 11 4.32 -16.12 8.32
CA LEU A 11 4.49 -17.09 7.23
C LEU A 11 3.26 -17.94 7.01
N GLN A 12 2.54 -18.24 8.09
CA GLN A 12 1.28 -18.95 7.99
C GLN A 12 0.23 -18.10 7.27
N ASP A 13 0.07 -16.82 7.63
CA ASP A 13 -0.82 -15.87 6.93
C ASP A 13 -0.44 -15.74 5.45
N GLU A 14 0.86 -15.62 5.15
CA GLU A 14 1.31 -15.56 3.75
C GLU A 14 1.01 -16.87 3.01
N ARG A 15 1.17 -18.03 3.64
CA ARG A 15 0.83 -19.32 3.04
C ARG A 15 -0.67 -19.43 2.75
N GLU A 16 -1.52 -18.97 3.67
CA GLU A 16 -2.98 -19.03 3.55
C GLU A 16 -3.54 -18.17 2.40
N ARG A 17 -2.74 -17.25 1.84
CA ARG A 17 -3.10 -16.47 0.64
C ARG A 17 -3.06 -17.30 -0.64
N TYR A 18 -2.40 -18.45 -0.64
CA TYR A 18 -2.27 -19.32 -1.81
C TYR A 18 -3.13 -20.56 -1.64
N LEU A 19 -3.86 -20.89 -2.71
CA LEU A 19 -4.77 -22.04 -2.73
C LEU A 19 -4.03 -23.38 -2.65
N THR A 20 -2.83 -23.46 -3.22
CA THR A 20 -2.06 -24.69 -3.27
C THR A 20 -0.62 -24.50 -2.80
N GLU A 21 0.02 -25.62 -2.46
CA GLU A 21 1.41 -25.57 -2.04
C GLU A 21 2.34 -25.07 -3.16
N ALA A 22 2.04 -25.50 -4.38
CA ALA A 22 2.81 -25.18 -5.59
C ALA A 22 2.72 -23.70 -5.94
N ASP A 23 1.56 -23.05 -5.80
CA ASP A 23 1.40 -21.61 -6.13
C ASP A 23 2.25 -20.72 -5.23
N PHE A 24 2.29 -21.01 -3.93
CA PHE A 24 3.16 -20.30 -2.99
C PHE A 24 4.62 -20.46 -3.36
N TRP A 25 5.09 -21.68 -3.66
CA TRP A 25 6.49 -21.87 -4.03
C TRP A 25 6.80 -21.26 -5.39
N ALA A 26 5.85 -21.23 -6.32
CA ALA A 26 6.00 -20.51 -7.58
C ALA A 26 6.20 -18.99 -7.34
N ALA A 27 5.52 -18.41 -6.35
CA ALA A 27 5.69 -17.01 -5.95
C ALA A 27 6.97 -16.76 -5.13
N HIS A 28 7.37 -17.72 -4.29
CA HIS A 28 8.49 -17.62 -3.35
C HIS A 28 9.69 -18.48 -3.76
N SER A 29 9.93 -18.63 -5.07
CA SER A 29 11.13 -19.26 -5.61
C SER A 29 11.87 -18.31 -6.54
N VAL A 30 13.19 -18.29 -6.43
CA VAL A 30 14.06 -17.50 -7.30
C VAL A 30 14.91 -18.47 -8.09
N LYS A 31 14.77 -18.44 -9.43
CA LYS A 31 15.50 -19.33 -10.36
C LYS A 31 15.30 -20.83 -10.07
N GLY A 32 14.11 -21.21 -9.61
CA GLY A 32 13.76 -22.61 -9.31
C GLY A 32 14.22 -23.11 -7.94
N GLU A 33 14.85 -22.25 -7.12
CA GLU A 33 15.16 -22.56 -5.72
C GLU A 33 14.15 -21.87 -4.80
N HIS A 34 13.60 -22.64 -3.85
CA HIS A 34 12.67 -22.15 -2.84
C HIS A 34 13.39 -21.19 -1.87
N MET A 35 12.79 -20.02 -1.64
CA MET A 35 13.30 -19.09 -0.64
C MET A 35 13.21 -19.70 0.77
N THR A 36 14.21 -19.43 1.60
CA THR A 36 14.15 -19.81 3.02
C THR A 36 13.13 -18.96 3.77
N GLN A 37 12.62 -19.44 4.91
CA GLN A 37 11.67 -18.68 5.75
C GLN A 37 12.15 -17.25 6.06
N THR A 38 13.43 -17.07 6.39
CA THR A 38 14.00 -15.72 6.63
C THR A 38 13.97 -14.85 5.37
N GLN A 39 14.23 -15.43 4.19
CA GLN A 39 14.17 -14.70 2.93
C GLN A 39 12.74 -14.30 2.57
N ILE A 40 11.77 -15.18 2.82
CA ILE A 40 10.34 -14.87 2.61
C ILE A 40 9.93 -13.73 3.56
N LEU A 41 10.25 -13.80 4.85
CA LEU A 41 9.97 -12.72 5.80
C LEU A 41 10.61 -11.38 5.39
N ALA A 42 11.87 -11.41 4.96
CA ALA A 42 12.56 -10.22 4.46
C ALA A 42 11.90 -9.65 3.18
N HIS A 43 11.46 -10.54 2.29
CA HIS A 43 10.72 -10.16 1.10
C HIS A 43 9.37 -9.51 1.46
N LEU A 44 8.60 -10.11 2.38
CA LEU A 44 7.33 -9.55 2.85
C LEU A 44 7.51 -8.18 3.51
N ALA A 45 8.53 -8.02 4.36
CA ALA A 45 8.85 -6.73 4.97
C ALA A 45 9.21 -5.66 3.92
N THR A 46 9.98 -6.04 2.89
CA THR A 46 10.33 -5.16 1.77
C THR A 46 9.09 -4.76 0.98
N THR A 47 8.24 -5.73 0.63
CA THR A 47 6.99 -5.50 -0.08
C THR A 47 6.04 -4.59 0.71
N ARG A 48 5.91 -4.79 2.02
CA ARG A 48 5.13 -3.90 2.89
C ARG A 48 5.68 -2.48 2.92
N THR A 49 6.99 -2.32 2.98
CA THR A 49 7.64 -1.00 2.97
C THR A 49 7.42 -0.30 1.63
N ALA A 50 7.52 -1.03 0.52
CA ALA A 50 7.21 -0.53 -0.81
C ALA A 50 5.73 -0.13 -0.91
N GLN A 51 4.81 -0.95 -0.41
CA GLN A 51 3.38 -0.65 -0.40
C GLN A 51 3.07 0.61 0.41
N VAL A 52 3.63 0.74 1.62
CA VAL A 52 3.48 1.96 2.45
C VAL A 52 3.99 3.19 1.70
N SER A 53 5.10 3.06 0.97
CA SER A 53 5.65 4.16 0.18
C SER A 53 4.74 4.53 -1.00
N GLN A 54 4.19 3.52 -1.68
CA GLN A 54 3.21 3.71 -2.76
C GLN A 54 1.94 4.38 -2.24
N ASP A 55 1.40 3.93 -1.10
CA ASP A 55 0.19 4.49 -0.49
C ASP A 55 0.36 5.98 -0.15
N VAL A 56 1.57 6.38 0.30
CA VAL A 56 1.89 7.79 0.55
C VAL A 56 1.88 8.58 -0.76
N GLN A 57 2.52 8.06 -1.81
CA GLN A 57 2.55 8.70 -3.12
C GLN A 57 1.14 8.81 -3.71
N ASP A 58 0.33 7.78 -3.58
CA ASP A 58 -1.06 7.75 -4.04
C ASP A 58 -1.91 8.79 -3.30
N ALA A 59 -1.79 8.85 -1.97
CA ALA A 59 -2.47 9.86 -1.17
C ALA A 59 -2.02 11.28 -1.57
N MET A 60 -0.71 11.52 -1.70
CA MET A 60 -0.19 12.82 -2.14
C MET A 60 -0.72 13.18 -3.53
N ARG A 61 -0.61 12.26 -4.49
CA ARG A 61 -1.10 12.44 -5.86
C ARG A 61 -2.59 12.76 -5.90
N PHE A 62 -3.41 12.08 -5.10
CA PHE A 62 -4.85 12.32 -5.05
C PHE A 62 -5.19 13.73 -4.52
N PHE A 63 -4.41 14.23 -3.56
CA PHE A 63 -4.59 15.57 -2.98
C PHE A 63 -3.65 16.63 -3.58
N ASN A 64 -3.18 16.45 -4.82
CA ASN A 64 -2.31 17.40 -5.53
C ASN A 64 -1.03 17.76 -4.75
N ASP A 65 -0.35 16.73 -4.23
CA ASP A 65 0.85 16.82 -3.40
C ASP A 65 0.66 17.54 -2.05
N ASP A 66 -0.58 17.81 -1.63
CA ASP A 66 -0.90 18.47 -0.36
C ASP A 66 -1.83 17.63 0.53
N LEU A 67 -1.26 16.95 1.53
CA LEU A 67 -2.05 16.19 2.52
C LEU A 67 -2.85 17.09 3.49
N THR A 68 -2.68 18.41 3.43
CA THR A 68 -3.47 19.38 4.22
C THR A 68 -4.68 19.93 3.46
N HIS A 69 -4.93 19.42 2.25
CA HIS A 69 -6.02 19.87 1.39
C HIS A 69 -7.37 19.78 2.13
N PRO A 70 -8.28 20.75 1.97
CA PRO A 70 -9.58 20.75 2.65
C PRO A 70 -10.42 19.48 2.37
N ASP A 71 -10.33 18.92 1.17
CA ASP A 71 -10.96 17.62 0.83
C ASP A 71 -10.46 16.44 1.67
N ALA A 72 -9.23 16.50 2.21
CA ALA A 72 -8.72 15.49 3.12
C ALA A 72 -9.37 15.59 4.51
N ASN A 73 -10.14 16.64 4.79
CA ASN A 73 -10.90 16.85 6.02
C ASN A 73 -10.08 16.55 7.30
N ASN A 74 -8.83 17.00 7.32
CA ASN A 74 -7.88 16.81 8.42
C ASN A 74 -7.46 15.36 8.70
N TYR A 75 -7.78 14.38 7.84
CA TYR A 75 -7.44 12.95 8.04
C TYR A 75 -5.94 12.72 8.23
N PHE A 76 -5.12 13.49 7.52
CA PHE A 76 -3.66 13.42 7.57
C PHE A 76 -3.05 14.48 8.48
N THR A 77 -3.82 15.06 9.40
CA THR A 77 -3.31 16.05 10.35
C THR A 77 -3.69 15.67 11.77
N TYR A 78 -2.95 16.21 12.73
CA TYR A 78 -3.25 16.10 14.15
C TYR A 78 -3.15 17.47 14.82
N LYS A 79 -3.90 17.66 15.90
CA LYS A 79 -3.88 18.92 16.65
C LYS A 79 -2.72 18.90 17.65
N LYS A 80 -1.82 19.88 17.57
CA LYS A 80 -0.72 20.08 18.51
C LYS A 80 -0.70 21.54 18.96
N LYS A 81 -0.88 21.77 20.27
CA LYS A 81 -0.92 23.13 20.88
C LYS A 81 -1.88 24.10 20.18
N GLY A 82 -3.04 23.62 19.74
CA GLY A 82 -4.03 24.45 19.05
C GLY A 82 -3.88 24.51 17.52
N CYS A 83 -2.71 24.17 16.98
CA CYS A 83 -2.46 24.17 15.54
C CYS A 83 -2.68 22.79 14.92
N GLN A 84 -3.09 22.74 13.65
CA GLN A 84 -3.08 21.52 12.85
C GLN A 84 -1.69 21.28 12.29
N VAL A 85 -1.18 20.07 12.46
CA VAL A 85 0.15 19.65 12.00
C VAL A 85 -0.02 18.42 11.10
N PRO A 86 0.57 18.40 9.89
CA PRO A 86 0.51 17.23 9.02
C PRO A 86 1.24 16.03 9.62
N LEU A 87 0.73 14.84 9.31
CA LEU A 87 1.42 13.58 9.56
C LEU A 87 2.64 13.49 8.65
N THR A 88 3.75 13.03 9.22
CA THR A 88 5.02 12.85 8.49
C THR A 88 5.47 11.39 8.44
N LYS A 89 4.84 10.51 9.23
CA LYS A 89 5.18 9.08 9.27
C LYS A 89 4.45 8.35 8.16
N SER A 90 5.18 7.76 7.21
CA SER A 90 4.63 7.04 6.07
C SER A 90 3.66 5.93 6.47
N THR A 91 3.96 5.18 7.53
CA THR A 91 3.08 4.11 8.04
C THR A 91 1.74 4.64 8.56
N GLU A 92 1.73 5.82 9.17
CA GLU A 92 0.48 6.43 9.64
C GLU A 92 -0.32 7.05 8.49
N ILE A 93 0.37 7.65 7.52
CA ILE A 93 -0.26 8.16 6.29
C ILE A 93 -0.90 7.01 5.51
N SER A 94 -0.17 5.91 5.26
CA SER A 94 -0.71 4.72 4.59
C SER A 94 -1.97 4.21 5.30
N LYS A 95 -1.93 3.98 6.62
CA LYS A 95 -3.12 3.57 7.38
C LYS A 95 -4.28 4.55 7.24
N LYS A 96 -4.02 5.86 7.32
CA LYS A 96 -5.05 6.90 7.16
C LYS A 96 -5.62 6.95 5.75
N TRP A 97 -4.80 6.68 4.74
CA TRP A 97 -5.22 6.59 3.36
C TRP A 97 -6.18 5.42 3.14
N HIS A 98 -5.80 4.22 3.59
CA HIS A 98 -6.66 3.04 3.53
C HIS A 98 -7.96 3.23 4.33
N ALA A 99 -7.90 3.86 5.50
CA ALA A 99 -9.09 4.20 6.27
C ALA A 99 -10.00 5.18 5.52
N LEU A 100 -9.43 6.24 4.93
CA LEU A 100 -10.18 7.23 4.16
C LEU A 100 -10.89 6.61 2.95
N LEU A 101 -10.22 5.72 2.22
CA LEU A 101 -10.82 4.99 1.10
C LEU A 101 -11.95 4.04 1.52
N ARG A 102 -11.92 3.54 2.76
CA ARG A 102 -12.97 2.69 3.33
C ARG A 102 -14.16 3.51 3.84
N ASP A 103 -13.89 4.60 4.54
CA ASP A 103 -14.90 5.45 5.18
C ASP A 103 -15.61 6.38 4.18
N ASN A 104 -14.91 6.82 3.13
CA ASN A 104 -15.44 7.78 2.16
C ASN A 104 -15.51 7.17 0.75
N GLN A 105 -16.69 6.63 0.43
CA GLN A 105 -16.96 6.01 -0.86
C GLN A 105 -16.80 6.96 -2.05
N ILE A 106 -16.99 8.28 -1.86
CA ILE A 106 -16.81 9.27 -2.93
C ILE A 106 -15.33 9.41 -3.27
N ILE A 107 -14.48 9.54 -2.24
CA ILE A 107 -13.02 9.57 -2.42
C ILE A 107 -12.53 8.25 -3.02
N SER A 108 -13.05 7.13 -2.54
CA SER A 108 -12.75 5.80 -3.07
C SER A 108 -13.06 5.65 -4.56
N ALA A 109 -14.28 6.06 -4.98
CA ALA A 109 -14.68 6.03 -6.38
C ALA A 109 -13.87 6.98 -7.27
N ARG A 110 -13.53 8.18 -6.76
CA ARG A 110 -12.65 9.12 -7.48
C ARG A 110 -11.25 8.56 -7.65
N TRP A 111 -10.72 7.90 -6.62
CA TRP A 111 -9.41 7.24 -6.70
C TRP A 111 -9.42 6.10 -7.70
N ASP A 112 -10.44 5.22 -7.67
CA ASP A 112 -10.57 4.14 -8.66
C ASP A 112 -10.65 4.69 -10.10
N ALA A 113 -11.40 5.76 -10.33
CA ALA A 113 -11.46 6.42 -11.63
C ALA A 113 -10.09 6.98 -12.07
N MET A 114 -9.33 7.56 -11.15
CA MET A 114 -7.98 8.06 -11.41
C MET A 114 -7.02 6.93 -11.78
N CYS A 115 -7.03 5.83 -11.02
CA CYS A 115 -6.23 4.63 -11.33
C CYS A 115 -6.60 4.01 -12.67
N ARG A 116 -7.89 3.98 -13.01
CA ARG A 116 -8.37 3.46 -14.30
C ARG A 116 -7.91 4.33 -15.46
N ALA A 117 -8.00 5.65 -15.33
CA ALA A 117 -7.56 6.59 -16.36
C ALA A 117 -6.05 6.45 -16.65
N ASP A 118 -5.25 6.22 -15.61
CA ASP A 118 -3.80 6.01 -15.72
C ASP A 118 -3.45 4.71 -16.49
N ARG A 119 -4.33 3.71 -16.42
CA ARG A 119 -4.14 2.40 -17.08
C ARG A 119 -4.59 2.38 -18.55
N VAL A 120 -5.22 3.44 -19.06
CA VAL A 120 -5.60 3.51 -20.47
C VAL A 120 -4.41 4.02 -21.28
N PRO A 121 -3.73 3.17 -22.08
CA PRO A 121 -2.77 3.67 -23.05
C PRO A 121 -3.52 4.51 -24.08
N ASN A 122 -3.10 5.77 -24.23
CA ASN A 122 -3.61 6.72 -25.22
C ASN A 122 -3.71 6.06 -26.63
N PRO A 123 -4.91 5.84 -27.21
CA PRO A 123 -5.05 5.29 -28.56
C PRO A 123 -4.95 6.41 -29.62
N VAL A 124 -3.89 7.22 -29.59
CA VAL A 124 -3.65 8.25 -30.63
C VAL A 124 -2.31 8.00 -31.32
N ALA A 125 -2.34 7.04 -32.23
CA ALA A 125 -1.42 6.96 -33.37
C ALA A 125 -2.10 6.16 -34.50
N GLN A 126 -3.27 6.61 -34.95
CA GLN A 126 -3.72 6.32 -36.31
C GLN A 126 -3.45 7.58 -37.14
N ASN A 127 -2.25 7.65 -37.72
CA ASN A 127 -1.97 8.58 -38.79
C ASN A 127 -2.27 7.88 -40.11
N THR A 128 -3.25 8.48 -40.80
CA THR A 128 -3.60 8.40 -42.21
C THR A 128 -2.39 8.39 -43.15
#